data_AF-A0A6S6T168-F1
#
_entry.id   AF-A0A6S6T168-F1
#
_cell.length_a   1.000
_cell.length_b   1.000
_cell.length_c   1.000
_cell.angle_alpha   90.00
_cell.angle_beta   90.00
_cell.angle_gamma   90.00
#
_symmetry.space_group_name_H-M   'P 1'
#
loop_
_entity.id
_entity.type
_entity.pdbx_description
1 polymer ?
#
loop_
_entity_poly.entity_id
_entity_poly.type
_entity_poly.pdbx_seq_one_letter_code
_entity_poly.pdbx_strand_id
1 'polypeptide(L)'
;MLKIRREKLIKKDNKYYYNNELFNGVIFFTKDSIIKIKKICKNGQIVSDYLNKYFDNNFILHIDKDTLEIPNPKIYRNEIPRYYKGKPFTGVVYKFIDGFCIEETEYQNSAGADNIDYDEDKDYSGLTSLSYFKSGIIKEFKRKDKNFSQEFEWYENGNIKSINIGESTEACYTFGADLNFTEDGKIILLYLDEYFEEFKMIEEKVKFKILLTKNALLDMQLADSISLHGEDIDDDFLNEYLHKGKLEFIKEISFSETSINEKGYEVLLKIPNLRKVHMRGYRLPFKVIDVLKEQGIEVKTSMV
;
A
#
# COMPACT_ATOMS: atom_id res chain seq x y z
N MET A 1 0.67 3.64 16.82
CA MET A 1 0.73 4.53 18.01
C MET A 1 -0.11 5.76 17.75
N LEU A 2 -0.95 6.14 18.70
CA LEU A 2 -1.74 7.36 18.63
C LEU A 2 -0.84 8.58 18.48
N LYS A 3 -1.22 9.52 17.62
CA LYS A 3 -0.45 10.73 17.30
C LYS A 3 -1.33 11.95 17.54
N ILE A 4 -0.94 12.81 18.47
CA ILE A 4 -1.83 13.88 18.94
C ILE A 4 -1.07 15.16 19.25
N ARG A 5 -1.73 16.30 19.04
CA ARG A 5 -1.20 17.59 19.51
C ARG A 5 -1.20 17.66 21.02
N ARG A 6 -0.20 18.37 21.55
CA ARG A 6 -0.05 18.60 22.98
C ARG A 6 -1.30 19.22 23.59
N GLU A 7 -2.00 20.11 22.89
CA GLU A 7 -3.20 20.82 23.41
C GLU A 7 -4.36 19.89 23.77
N LYS A 8 -4.38 18.66 23.25
CA LYS A 8 -5.41 17.66 23.56
C LYS A 8 -5.11 16.81 24.79
N LEU A 9 -3.95 17.03 25.42
CA LEU A 9 -3.49 16.28 26.58
C LEU A 9 -3.59 17.12 27.85
N ILE A 10 -3.86 16.47 28.97
CA ILE A 10 -3.75 17.07 30.30
C ILE A 10 -2.37 16.73 30.84
N LYS A 11 -1.63 17.73 31.36
CA LYS A 11 -0.37 17.49 32.08
C LYS A 11 -0.62 17.67 33.57
N LYS A 12 -0.40 16.60 34.35
CA LYS A 12 -0.53 16.58 35.80
C LYS A 12 0.60 15.76 36.38
N ASP A 13 1.26 16.26 37.43
CA ASP A 13 2.36 15.58 38.12
C ASP A 13 3.45 15.08 37.15
N ASN A 14 3.81 15.94 36.19
CA ASN A 14 4.74 15.66 35.08
C ASN A 14 4.39 14.47 34.18
N LYS A 15 3.14 13.98 34.22
CA LYS A 15 2.61 12.97 33.31
C LYS A 15 1.56 13.56 32.37
N TYR A 16 1.49 13.00 31.17
CA TYR A 16 0.50 13.32 30.15
C TYR A 16 -0.64 12.32 30.17
N TYR A 17 -1.86 12.84 30.08
CA TYR A 17 -3.09 12.08 30.09
C TYR A 17 -3.95 12.41 28.88
N TYR A 18 -4.63 11.41 28.35
CA TYR A 18 -5.67 11.53 27.33
C TYR A 18 -6.90 10.75 27.80
N ASN A 19 -8.09 11.36 27.80
CA ASN A 19 -9.32 10.76 28.33
C ASN A 19 -9.16 10.15 29.74
N ASN A 20 -8.48 10.85 30.64
CA ASN A 20 -8.17 10.42 32.02
C ASN A 20 -7.23 9.20 32.15
N GLU A 21 -6.66 8.69 31.06
CA GLU A 21 -5.69 7.61 31.07
C GLU A 21 -4.27 8.09 30.77
N LEU A 22 -3.25 7.37 31.24
CA LEU A 22 -1.86 7.68 30.94
C LEU A 22 -1.61 7.54 29.44
N PHE A 23 -1.13 8.62 28.83
CA PHE A 23 -0.96 8.67 27.38
C PHE A 23 0.21 7.79 26.91
N ASN A 24 -0.02 7.05 25.83
CA ASN A 24 0.96 6.26 25.10
C ASN A 24 0.86 6.61 23.62
N GLY A 25 1.91 7.21 23.05
CA GLY A 25 1.89 7.66 21.66
C GLY A 25 2.91 8.75 21.33
N VAL A 26 2.61 9.54 20.30
CA VAL A 26 3.44 10.67 19.87
C VAL A 26 2.74 11.98 20.22
N ILE A 27 3.48 12.88 20.86
CA ILE A 27 3.04 14.24 21.20
C ILE A 27 3.70 15.23 20.26
N PHE A 28 2.89 16.04 19.58
CA PHE A 28 3.33 17.17 18.77
C PHE A 28 3.21 18.47 19.54
N PHE A 29 4.32 19.18 19.71
CA PHE A 29 4.35 20.52 20.29
C PHE A 29 4.41 21.53 19.15
N THR A 30 3.34 22.32 19.01
CA THR A 30 3.18 23.27 17.93
C THR A 30 3.33 24.70 18.44
N LYS A 31 3.84 25.59 17.58
CA LYS A 31 3.85 27.03 17.80
C LYS A 31 3.64 27.71 16.44
N ASP A 32 2.62 28.55 16.32
CA ASP A 32 2.27 29.28 15.11
C ASP A 32 2.17 28.35 13.88
N SER A 33 1.48 27.21 14.05
CA SER A 33 1.32 26.13 13.06
C SER A 33 2.61 25.42 12.62
N ILE A 34 3.75 25.74 13.23
CA ILE A 34 5.02 25.03 13.05
C ILE A 34 5.11 23.94 14.12
N ILE A 35 5.42 22.71 13.73
CA ILE A 35 5.73 21.61 14.64
C ILE A 35 7.17 21.81 15.11
N LYS A 36 7.36 22.18 16.38
CA LYS A 36 8.68 22.48 16.95
C LYS A 36 9.35 21.25 17.54
N ILE A 37 8.57 20.40 18.21
CA ILE A 37 9.07 19.23 18.92
C ILE A 37 8.10 18.06 18.72
N LYS A 38 8.63 16.87 18.48
CA LYS A 38 7.87 15.62 18.36
C LYS A 38 8.45 14.63 19.37
N LYS A 39 7.65 14.18 20.33
CA LYS A 39 8.14 13.29 21.41
C LYS A 39 7.37 11.98 21.45
N ILE A 40 8.07 10.88 21.69
CA ILE A 40 7.44 9.61 22.08
C ILE A 40 7.13 9.68 23.58
N CYS A 41 5.91 9.31 23.93
CA CYS A 41 5.41 9.24 25.28
C CYS A 41 4.99 7.80 25.61
N LYS A 42 5.46 7.28 26.74
CA LYS A 42 5.07 5.97 27.30
C LYS A 42 4.66 6.16 28.75
N ASN A 43 3.52 5.58 29.15
CA ASN A 43 2.95 5.71 30.50
C ASN A 43 2.89 7.17 30.99
N GLY A 44 2.50 8.08 30.10
CA GLY A 44 2.41 9.52 30.36
C GLY A 44 3.76 10.26 30.46
N GLN A 45 4.91 9.58 30.31
CA GLN A 45 6.23 10.20 30.39
C GLN A 45 6.86 10.31 28.99
N ILE A 46 7.53 11.44 28.70
CA ILE A 46 8.33 11.58 27.48
C ILE A 46 9.58 10.70 27.62
N VAL A 47 9.83 9.85 26.63
CA VAL A 47 10.96 8.90 26.65
C VAL A 47 12.01 9.18 25.57
N SER A 48 11.62 9.76 24.44
CA SER A 48 12.55 10.10 23.36
C SER A 48 11.95 11.09 22.38
N ASP A 49 12.75 11.54 21.42
CA ASP A 49 12.26 12.18 20.20
C ASP A 49 11.53 11.17 19.31
N TYR A 50 10.54 11.66 18.57
CA TYR A 50 9.88 10.92 17.51
C TYR A 50 10.55 11.24 16.17
N LEU A 51 11.12 10.20 15.57
CA LEU A 51 11.63 10.19 14.21
C LEU A 51 10.82 9.20 13.40
N ASN A 52 10.34 9.64 12.24
CA ASN A 52 9.59 8.76 11.35
C ASN A 52 10.61 7.94 10.54
N LYS A 53 10.65 6.62 10.76
CA LYS A 53 11.66 5.73 10.16
C LYS A 53 11.57 5.62 8.63
N TYR A 54 10.47 6.07 8.04
CA TYR A 54 10.24 6.03 6.60
C TYR A 54 10.66 7.32 5.90
N PHE A 55 10.90 8.39 6.67
CA PHE A 55 11.11 9.74 6.14
C PHE A 55 12.59 10.11 6.23
N ASP A 56 13.03 11.01 5.36
CA ASP A 56 14.23 11.77 5.62
C ASP A 56 13.95 12.73 6.78
N ASN A 57 14.62 12.50 7.91
CA ASN A 57 14.44 13.34 9.10
C ASN A 57 15.33 14.60 9.07
N ASN A 58 16.04 14.87 7.96
CA ASN A 58 16.88 16.06 7.77
C ASN A 58 16.10 17.31 7.36
N PHE A 59 14.81 17.19 7.07
CA PHE A 59 13.98 18.36 6.78
C PHE A 59 13.95 19.35 7.95
N ILE A 60 14.28 20.60 7.66
CA ILE A 60 14.33 21.67 8.67
C ILE A 60 12.93 22.11 9.08
N LEU A 61 11.98 22.08 8.14
CA LEU A 61 10.65 22.67 8.32
C LEU A 61 9.57 21.59 8.46
N HIS A 62 8.86 21.65 9.57
CA HIS A 62 7.72 20.79 9.88
C HIS A 62 6.51 21.68 10.17
N ILE A 63 5.43 21.57 9.38
CA ILE A 63 4.26 22.47 9.48
C ILE A 63 2.94 21.71 9.44
N ASP A 64 1.91 22.34 9.98
CA ASP A 64 0.53 21.92 9.80
C ASP A 64 0.08 22.14 8.35
N LYS A 65 -0.69 21.19 7.79
CA LYS A 65 -1.18 21.23 6.39
C LYS A 65 -1.95 22.50 6.08
N ASP A 66 -2.70 23.01 7.05
CA ASP A 66 -3.52 24.21 6.91
C ASP A 66 -2.67 25.50 6.77
N THR A 67 -1.35 25.41 6.98
CA THR A 67 -0.42 26.54 6.77
C THR A 67 0.02 26.69 5.31
N LEU A 68 -0.23 25.68 4.48
CA LEU A 68 0.21 25.70 3.09
C LEU A 68 -0.68 26.58 2.22
N GLU A 69 -0.04 27.43 1.45
CA GLU A 69 -0.64 28.29 0.44
C GLU A 69 -0.84 27.51 -0.87
N ILE A 70 -1.95 27.81 -1.54
CA ILE A 70 -2.26 27.31 -2.88
C ILE A 70 -2.37 28.53 -3.81
N PRO A 71 -1.46 28.71 -4.78
CA PRO A 71 -1.38 29.95 -5.57
C PRO A 71 -2.59 30.18 -6.49
N ASN A 72 -3.18 29.12 -7.07
CA ASN A 72 -4.45 29.21 -7.78
C ASN A 72 -5.08 27.81 -8.02
N PRO A 73 -6.13 27.41 -7.26
CA PRO A 73 -6.72 26.08 -7.39
C PRO A 73 -7.45 25.84 -8.73
N LYS A 74 -7.77 26.89 -9.51
CA LYS A 74 -8.51 26.75 -10.77
C LYS A 74 -7.66 26.30 -11.97
N ILE A 75 -6.34 26.44 -11.87
CA ILE A 75 -5.41 26.11 -12.96
C ILE A 75 -5.04 24.63 -12.93
N TYR A 76 -5.10 24.01 -11.76
CA TYR A 76 -4.60 22.64 -11.56
C TYR A 76 -5.77 21.67 -11.41
N ARG A 77 -5.92 20.75 -12.36
CA ARG A 77 -7.03 19.77 -12.34
C ARG A 77 -6.82 18.66 -11.31
N ASN A 78 -5.58 18.21 -11.11
CA ASN A 78 -5.27 17.04 -10.28
C ASN A 78 -4.20 17.33 -9.21
N GLU A 79 -3.38 18.37 -9.39
CA GLU A 79 -2.08 18.50 -8.73
C GLU A 79 -1.80 19.92 -8.28
N ILE A 80 -1.95 20.19 -6.98
CA ILE A 80 -1.88 21.55 -6.44
C ILE A 80 -0.51 21.79 -5.78
N PRO A 81 0.35 22.64 -6.37
CA PRO A 81 1.65 22.95 -5.79
C PRO A 81 1.48 23.67 -4.45
N ARG A 82 2.33 23.32 -3.49
CA ARG A 82 2.26 23.80 -2.10
C ARG A 82 3.35 24.83 -1.81
N TYR A 83 2.92 25.98 -1.31
CA TYR A 83 3.80 27.10 -0.98
C TYR A 83 3.74 27.39 0.52
N TYR A 84 4.81 27.97 1.04
CA TYR A 84 4.85 28.53 2.39
C TYR A 84 5.53 29.89 2.35
N LYS A 85 4.78 30.94 2.75
CA LYS A 85 5.24 32.33 2.69
C LYS A 85 5.68 32.73 1.28
N GLY A 86 4.87 32.39 0.28
CA GLY A 86 5.11 32.72 -1.13
C GLY A 86 6.26 31.96 -1.80
N LYS A 87 6.88 30.96 -1.16
CA LYS A 87 7.96 30.13 -1.73
C LYS A 87 7.55 28.67 -1.86
N PRO A 88 8.07 27.94 -2.88
CA PRO A 88 7.93 26.49 -2.97
C PRO A 88 8.28 25.81 -1.64
N PHE A 89 7.38 24.96 -1.15
CA PHE A 89 7.57 24.30 0.13
C PHE A 89 8.48 23.07 0.01
N THR A 90 9.45 22.97 0.92
CA THR A 90 10.25 21.76 1.16
C THR A 90 10.25 21.48 2.66
N GLY A 91 9.86 20.27 3.05
CA GLY A 91 9.73 19.89 4.45
C GLY A 91 8.70 18.79 4.66
N VAL A 92 8.26 18.62 5.90
CA VAL A 92 7.22 17.65 6.26
C VAL A 92 5.94 18.37 6.69
N VAL A 93 4.84 17.92 6.12
CA VAL A 93 3.49 18.40 6.41
C VAL A 93 2.78 17.40 7.29
N TYR A 94 2.02 17.91 8.26
CA TYR A 94 1.19 17.12 9.16
C TYR A 94 -0.26 17.52 9.00
N LYS A 95 -1.16 16.59 8.69
CA LYS A 95 -2.60 16.85 8.68
C LYS A 95 -3.18 16.48 10.03
N PHE A 96 -3.91 17.40 10.64
CA PHE A 96 -4.61 17.16 11.89
C PHE A 96 -6.13 17.22 11.72
N ILE A 97 -6.84 16.30 12.36
CA ILE A 97 -8.30 16.37 12.53
C ILE A 97 -8.60 16.25 14.02
N ASP A 98 -9.30 17.23 14.59
CA ASP A 98 -9.61 17.30 16.02
C ASP A 98 -8.37 17.20 16.94
N GLY A 99 -7.20 17.60 16.44
CA GLY A 99 -5.91 17.50 17.12
C GLY A 99 -5.20 16.15 17.01
N PHE A 100 -5.77 15.17 16.31
CA PHE A 100 -5.10 13.91 15.95
C PHE A 100 -4.35 14.07 14.63
N CYS A 101 -3.08 13.68 14.59
CA CYS A 101 -2.33 13.62 13.34
C CYS A 101 -2.77 12.38 12.58
N ILE A 102 -3.38 12.59 11.42
CA ILE A 102 -3.91 11.54 10.55
C ILE A 102 -3.09 11.35 9.28
N GLU A 103 -2.12 12.23 9.02
CA GLU A 103 -1.26 12.19 7.83
C GLU A 103 0.07 12.89 8.13
N GLU A 104 1.15 12.31 7.65
CA GLU A 104 2.48 12.90 7.53
C GLU A 104 2.89 12.79 6.05
N THR A 105 3.36 13.87 5.43
CA THR A 105 3.74 13.87 4.00
C THR A 105 5.01 14.68 3.77
N GLU A 106 5.97 14.10 3.07
CA GLU A 106 7.16 14.80 2.61
C GLU A 106 6.85 15.63 1.37
N TYR A 107 7.43 16.82 1.32
CA TYR A 107 7.38 17.70 0.18
C TYR A 107 8.78 18.17 -0.21
N GLN A 108 9.02 18.24 -1.51
CA GLN A 108 10.22 18.81 -2.09
C GLN A 108 9.82 19.75 -3.22
N ASN A 109 10.15 21.04 -3.07
CA ASN A 109 9.92 22.06 -4.07
C ASN A 109 8.45 22.14 -4.57
N SER A 110 7.50 22.14 -3.62
CA SER A 110 6.03 22.16 -3.84
C SER A 110 5.36 20.84 -4.22
N ALA A 111 6.12 19.84 -4.65
CA ALA A 111 5.62 18.49 -4.92
C ALA A 111 5.62 17.66 -3.65
N GLY A 112 4.59 16.82 -3.48
CA GLY A 112 4.47 15.88 -2.37
C GLY A 112 4.36 14.46 -2.91
N ALA A 113 4.43 13.45 -2.04
CA ALA A 113 4.25 12.05 -2.47
C ALA A 113 2.92 11.80 -3.20
N ASP A 114 1.89 12.60 -2.89
CA ASP A 114 0.57 12.56 -3.53
C ASP A 114 0.52 13.34 -4.87
N ASN A 115 1.63 13.92 -5.33
CA ASN A 115 1.66 14.93 -6.40
C ASN A 115 3.05 15.05 -7.05
N ILE A 116 3.43 14.08 -7.88
CA ILE A 116 4.75 13.97 -8.52
C ILE A 116 4.73 14.27 -10.02
N ASP A 117 3.57 14.33 -10.68
CA ASP A 117 3.50 14.50 -12.14
C ASP A 117 3.57 15.99 -12.56
N TYR A 118 3.96 16.87 -11.63
CA TYR A 118 3.90 18.33 -11.77
C TYR A 118 5.01 18.92 -12.65
N ASP A 119 6.17 18.27 -12.77
CA ASP A 119 7.34 18.80 -13.49
C ASP A 119 8.33 17.68 -13.85
N GLU A 120 8.33 17.23 -15.11
CA GLU A 120 9.20 16.15 -15.62
C GLU A 120 10.71 16.47 -15.51
N ASP A 121 11.05 17.77 -15.43
CA ASP A 121 12.42 18.27 -15.33
C ASP A 121 12.97 18.26 -13.89
N LYS A 122 12.13 17.94 -12.90
CA LYS A 122 12.53 17.93 -11.49
C LYS A 122 12.48 16.55 -10.89
N ASP A 123 13.56 16.25 -10.16
CA ASP A 123 13.65 15.03 -9.38
C ASP A 123 12.85 15.20 -8.07
N TYR A 124 11.65 14.61 -8.06
CA TYR A 124 10.80 14.46 -6.88
C TYR A 124 10.87 13.04 -6.30
N SER A 125 11.94 12.30 -6.57
CA SER A 125 12.10 10.95 -6.05
C SER A 125 12.20 10.91 -4.53
N GLY A 126 11.67 9.83 -3.95
CA GLY A 126 11.80 9.50 -2.54
C GLY A 126 10.69 10.04 -1.64
N LEU A 127 9.73 10.80 -2.18
CA LEU A 127 8.69 11.42 -1.36
C LEU A 127 7.74 10.38 -0.78
N THR A 128 7.58 10.43 0.55
CA THR A 128 6.76 9.50 1.31
C THR A 128 5.56 10.19 1.97
N SER A 129 4.41 9.53 1.96
CA SER A 129 3.21 9.87 2.73
C SER A 129 2.80 8.69 3.61
N LEU A 130 2.35 9.00 4.82
CA LEU A 130 1.84 8.04 5.80
C LEU A 130 0.55 8.58 6.39
N SER A 131 -0.55 7.87 6.22
CA SER A 131 -1.81 8.19 6.88
C SER A 131 -2.14 7.20 8.00
N TYR A 132 -2.96 7.64 8.94
CA TYR A 132 -3.29 6.88 10.15
C TYR A 132 -4.79 6.91 10.44
N PHE A 133 -5.30 5.81 10.98
CA PHE A 133 -6.57 5.81 11.68
C PHE A 133 -6.47 6.64 12.97
N LYS A 134 -7.61 7.08 13.53
CA LYS A 134 -7.63 7.76 14.83
C LYS A 134 -7.11 6.88 15.96
N SER A 135 -7.11 5.55 15.82
CA SER A 135 -6.45 4.59 16.72
C SER A 135 -4.91 4.69 16.70
N GLY A 136 -4.34 5.32 15.67
CA GLY A 136 -2.91 5.41 15.44
C GLY A 136 -2.30 4.20 14.74
N ILE A 137 -3.15 3.28 14.25
CA ILE A 137 -2.77 2.24 13.28
C ILE A 137 -2.50 2.93 11.94
N ILE A 138 -1.49 2.45 11.21
CA ILE A 138 -1.20 2.95 9.85
C ILE A 138 -2.40 2.61 8.99
N LYS A 139 -2.90 3.58 8.24
CA LYS A 139 -3.98 3.39 7.26
C LYS A 139 -3.41 3.21 5.87
N GLU A 140 -2.43 4.02 5.51
CA GLU A 140 -1.85 4.04 4.19
C GLU A 140 -0.38 4.44 4.28
N PHE A 141 0.43 3.85 3.42
CA PHE A 141 1.80 4.25 3.13
C PHE A 141 1.88 4.43 1.62
N LYS A 142 2.42 5.56 1.19
CA LYS A 142 2.69 5.85 -0.22
C LYS A 142 4.10 6.36 -0.35
N ARG A 143 4.82 5.79 -1.30
CA ARG A 143 6.06 6.36 -1.82
C ARG A 143 5.98 6.35 -3.31
N LYS A 144 6.32 7.48 -3.91
CA LYS A 144 6.43 7.61 -5.35
C LYS A 144 7.79 8.23 -5.66
N ASP A 145 8.50 7.56 -6.56
CA ASP A 145 9.69 8.04 -7.23
C ASP A 145 9.33 8.24 -8.72
N LYS A 146 10.23 8.79 -9.55
CA LYS A 146 9.93 9.12 -10.96
C LYS A 146 9.24 7.97 -11.72
N ASN A 147 9.79 6.77 -11.61
CA ASN A 147 9.25 5.58 -12.28
C ASN A 147 8.75 4.53 -11.32
N PHE A 148 9.06 4.63 -10.02
CA PHE A 148 8.76 3.58 -9.05
C PHE A 148 7.66 4.03 -8.09
N SER A 149 6.71 3.15 -7.79
CA SER A 149 5.70 3.39 -6.79
C SER A 149 5.62 2.25 -5.80
N GLN A 150 5.32 2.61 -4.56
CA GLN A 150 5.10 1.69 -3.47
C GLN A 150 3.93 2.20 -2.63
N GLU A 151 2.81 1.50 -2.68
CA GLU A 151 1.61 1.80 -1.92
C GLU A 151 1.17 0.61 -1.08
N PHE A 152 0.78 0.87 0.16
CA PHE A 152 0.20 -0.12 1.05
C PHE A 152 -1.00 0.50 1.74
N GLU A 153 -2.07 -0.27 1.86
CA GLU A 153 -3.23 0.09 2.68
C GLU A 153 -3.46 -0.95 3.77
N TRP A 154 -4.06 -0.51 4.87
CA TRP A 154 -4.45 -1.36 5.99
C TRP A 154 -5.91 -1.15 6.37
N TYR A 155 -6.51 -2.21 6.88
CA TYR A 155 -7.75 -2.14 7.65
C TYR A 155 -7.48 -1.60 9.07
N GLU A 156 -8.53 -1.12 9.74
CA GLU A 156 -8.39 -0.59 11.10
C GLU A 156 -8.03 -1.66 12.13
N ASN A 157 -8.26 -2.94 11.83
CA ASN A 157 -7.80 -4.06 12.64
C ASN A 157 -6.27 -4.33 12.52
N GLY A 158 -5.58 -3.61 11.63
CA GLY A 158 -4.13 -3.73 11.40
C GLY A 158 -3.73 -4.75 10.32
N ASN A 159 -4.67 -5.48 9.73
CA ASN A 159 -4.39 -6.35 8.59
C ASN A 159 -4.17 -5.51 7.33
N ILE A 160 -3.31 -6.02 6.44
CA ILE A 160 -3.06 -5.40 5.14
C ILE A 160 -4.33 -5.51 4.30
N LYS A 161 -4.69 -4.43 3.64
CA LYS A 161 -5.81 -4.32 2.70
C LYS A 161 -5.34 -4.43 1.26
N SER A 162 -4.26 -3.73 0.91
CA SER A 162 -3.67 -3.80 -0.42
C SER A 162 -2.17 -3.54 -0.40
N ILE A 163 -1.49 -4.06 -1.43
CA ILE A 163 -0.08 -3.82 -1.72
C ILE A 163 0.01 -3.53 -3.21
N ASN A 164 0.52 -2.37 -3.58
CA ASN A 164 0.86 -2.02 -4.95
C ASN A 164 2.34 -1.65 -5.01
N ILE A 165 3.11 -2.37 -5.82
CA ILE A 165 4.53 -2.10 -6.01
C ILE A 165 4.82 -2.26 -7.49
N GLY A 166 5.45 -1.27 -8.11
CA GLY A 166 5.81 -1.41 -9.51
C GLY A 166 6.73 -0.32 -9.99
N GLU A 167 7.37 -0.59 -11.11
CA GLU A 167 8.08 0.41 -11.89
C GLU A 167 7.37 0.57 -13.24
N SER A 168 7.06 1.81 -13.60
CA SER A 168 6.49 2.21 -14.88
C SER A 168 7.41 3.23 -15.53
N THR A 169 7.69 3.03 -16.81
CA THR A 169 8.31 4.06 -17.66
C THR A 169 7.22 4.75 -18.48
N GLU A 170 7.51 5.92 -19.03
CA GLU A 170 6.61 6.62 -19.96
C GLU A 170 6.20 5.78 -21.17
N ALA A 171 7.01 4.78 -21.54
CA ALA A 171 6.81 3.95 -22.73
C ALA A 171 6.17 2.58 -22.44
N CYS A 172 6.30 2.05 -21.23
CA CYS A 172 5.76 0.73 -20.86
C CYS A 172 5.77 0.51 -19.34
N TYR A 173 4.80 -0.28 -18.87
CA TYR A 173 4.90 -0.95 -17.57
C TYR A 173 6.07 -1.92 -17.64
N THR A 174 7.02 -1.78 -16.72
CA THR A 174 8.22 -2.62 -16.66
C THR A 174 7.99 -3.83 -15.77
N PHE A 175 7.40 -3.64 -14.58
CA PHE A 175 6.91 -4.76 -13.76
C PHE A 175 5.92 -4.25 -12.70
N GLY A 176 5.14 -5.16 -12.12
CA GLY A 176 4.20 -4.80 -11.07
C GLY A 176 3.71 -5.96 -10.22
N ALA A 177 3.38 -5.65 -8.98
CA ALA A 177 2.59 -6.46 -8.09
C ALA A 177 1.43 -5.64 -7.54
N ASP A 178 0.21 -6.16 -7.70
CA ASP A 178 -1.00 -5.62 -7.05
C ASP A 178 -1.72 -6.76 -6.32
N LEU A 179 -1.75 -6.66 -5.00
CA LEU A 179 -2.39 -7.62 -4.11
C LEU A 179 -3.49 -6.92 -3.35
N ASN A 180 -4.68 -7.52 -3.36
CA ASN A 180 -5.78 -7.10 -2.49
C ASN A 180 -6.14 -8.22 -1.52
N PHE A 181 -6.54 -7.83 -0.32
CA PHE A 181 -6.81 -8.72 0.79
C PHE A 181 -8.19 -8.47 1.40
N THR A 182 -8.80 -9.54 1.87
CA THR A 182 -9.91 -9.50 2.82
C THR A 182 -9.47 -8.93 4.18
N GLU A 183 -10.44 -8.52 5.00
CA GLU A 183 -10.17 -8.00 6.35
C GLU A 183 -9.57 -9.06 7.30
N ASP A 184 -9.77 -10.36 7.03
CA ASP A 184 -9.12 -11.48 7.74
C ASP A 184 -7.77 -11.90 7.14
N GLY A 185 -7.25 -11.15 6.16
CA GLY A 185 -5.88 -11.30 5.64
C GLY A 185 -5.70 -12.35 4.54
N LYS A 186 -6.78 -12.80 3.90
CA LYS A 186 -6.73 -13.69 2.72
C LYS A 186 -6.64 -12.90 1.43
N ILE A 187 -5.83 -13.36 0.48
CA ILE A 187 -5.69 -12.75 -0.85
C ILE A 187 -7.00 -12.91 -1.64
N ILE A 188 -7.49 -11.82 -2.25
CA ILE A 188 -8.64 -11.80 -3.19
C ILE A 188 -8.24 -11.40 -4.61
N LEU A 189 -7.13 -10.70 -4.76
CA LEU A 189 -6.49 -10.37 -6.04
C LEU A 189 -4.99 -10.59 -5.89
N LEU A 190 -4.40 -11.24 -6.89
CA LEU A 190 -2.96 -11.33 -7.07
C LEU A 190 -2.63 -11.02 -8.53
N TYR A 191 -2.08 -9.84 -8.77
CA TYR A 191 -1.44 -9.46 -10.02
C TYR A 191 0.06 -9.50 -9.83
N LEU A 192 0.78 -10.26 -10.67
CA LEU A 192 2.24 -10.35 -10.68
C LEU A 192 2.72 -10.36 -12.13
N ASP A 193 3.50 -9.36 -12.52
CA ASP A 193 3.99 -9.20 -13.89
C ASP A 193 5.46 -8.80 -13.86
N GLU A 194 6.33 -9.68 -14.36
CA GLU A 194 7.81 -9.59 -14.27
C GLU A 194 8.34 -9.29 -12.84
N TYR A 195 7.54 -9.55 -11.80
CA TYR A 195 7.80 -9.08 -10.44
C TYR A 195 9.00 -9.80 -9.82
N PHE A 196 9.08 -11.13 -9.89
CA PHE A 196 10.10 -11.85 -9.12
C PHE A 196 11.54 -11.62 -9.62
N GLU A 197 11.70 -11.40 -10.92
CA GLU A 197 13.00 -11.12 -11.54
C GLU A 197 13.42 -9.68 -11.27
N GLU A 198 12.53 -8.72 -11.55
CA GLU A 198 12.80 -7.29 -11.47
C GLU A 198 12.88 -6.77 -10.03
N PHE A 199 12.11 -7.36 -9.11
CA PHE A 199 12.09 -6.93 -7.71
C PHE A 199 13.48 -6.94 -7.06
N LYS A 200 14.35 -7.89 -7.44
CA LYS A 200 15.73 -7.95 -6.91
C LYS A 200 16.54 -6.69 -7.24
N MET A 201 16.26 -6.03 -8.36
CA MET A 201 16.96 -4.83 -8.79
C MET A 201 16.50 -3.58 -8.04
N ILE A 202 15.28 -3.60 -7.50
CA ILE A 202 14.70 -2.46 -6.77
C ILE A 202 14.61 -2.67 -5.26
N GLU A 203 15.04 -3.82 -4.75
CA GLU A 203 14.91 -4.18 -3.33
C GLU A 203 15.51 -3.11 -2.38
N GLU A 204 16.60 -2.46 -2.77
CA GLU A 204 17.22 -1.39 -1.99
C GLU A 204 16.39 -0.10 -1.96
N LYS A 205 15.59 0.15 -3.00
CA LYS A 205 14.69 1.31 -3.09
C LYS A 205 13.47 1.14 -2.19
N VAL A 206 13.01 -0.09 -1.97
CA VAL A 206 11.81 -0.43 -1.21
C VAL A 206 11.98 -0.08 0.27
N LYS A 207 11.17 0.86 0.80
CA LYS A 207 11.19 1.20 2.24
C LYS A 207 10.38 0.22 3.06
N PHE A 208 9.24 -0.20 2.51
CA PHE A 208 8.32 -1.09 3.19
C PHE A 208 8.52 -2.53 2.69
N LYS A 209 9.43 -3.27 3.35
CA LYS A 209 9.88 -4.60 2.91
C LYS A 209 8.95 -5.75 3.34
N ILE A 210 7.67 -5.65 3.00
CA ILE A 210 6.67 -6.65 3.35
C ILE A 210 6.34 -7.47 2.10
N LEU A 211 6.44 -8.80 2.20
CA LEU A 211 5.87 -9.78 1.25
C LEU A 211 6.50 -9.75 -0.15
N LEU A 212 7.82 -9.95 -0.20
CA LEU A 212 8.62 -9.68 -1.39
C LEU A 212 9.23 -10.91 -2.05
N THR A 213 8.84 -12.12 -1.62
CA THR A 213 9.39 -13.36 -2.15
C THR A 213 8.28 -14.31 -2.55
N LYS A 214 8.53 -15.14 -3.56
CA LYS A 214 7.63 -16.22 -3.99
C LYS A 214 7.17 -17.07 -2.81
N ASN A 215 8.09 -17.46 -1.94
CA ASN A 215 7.78 -18.26 -0.75
C ASN A 215 6.85 -17.53 0.24
N ALA A 216 7.10 -16.24 0.49
CA ALA A 216 6.24 -15.46 1.38
C ALA A 216 4.81 -15.34 0.83
N LEU A 217 4.66 -15.21 -0.49
CA LEU A 217 3.34 -15.22 -1.15
C LEU A 217 2.66 -16.59 -1.03
N LEU A 218 3.38 -17.66 -1.33
CA LEU A 218 2.85 -19.04 -1.27
C LEU A 218 2.42 -19.48 0.14
N ASP A 219 2.98 -18.85 1.17
CA ASP A 219 2.60 -19.13 2.56
C ASP A 219 1.31 -18.42 3.00
N MET A 220 0.82 -17.45 2.21
CA MET A 220 -0.44 -16.77 2.48
C MET A 220 -1.65 -17.68 2.29
N GLN A 221 -2.80 -17.21 2.80
CA GLN A 221 -4.08 -17.85 2.55
C GLN A 221 -4.78 -17.14 1.38
N LEU A 222 -5.39 -17.94 0.51
CA LEU A 222 -6.24 -17.46 -0.56
C LEU A 222 -7.70 -17.39 -0.06
N ALA A 223 -8.45 -16.40 -0.52
CA ALA A 223 -9.89 -16.35 -0.31
C ALA A 223 -10.59 -17.47 -1.11
N ASP A 224 -11.85 -17.74 -0.78
CA ASP A 224 -12.62 -18.74 -1.52
C ASP A 224 -13.00 -18.29 -2.94
N SER A 225 -12.92 -16.99 -3.21
CA SER A 225 -12.97 -16.38 -4.53
C SER A 225 -11.70 -15.56 -4.76
N ILE A 226 -10.89 -15.95 -5.75
CA ILE A 226 -9.58 -15.33 -6.03
C ILE A 226 -9.47 -14.95 -7.52
N SER A 227 -8.86 -13.80 -7.78
CA SER A 227 -8.47 -13.38 -9.12
C SER A 227 -6.95 -13.37 -9.25
N LEU A 228 -6.43 -14.08 -10.25
CA LEU A 228 -5.01 -14.23 -10.53
C LEU A 228 -4.69 -13.61 -11.90
N HIS A 229 -3.67 -12.75 -11.93
CA HIS A 229 -3.34 -11.96 -13.09
C HIS A 229 -1.81 -11.83 -13.29
N GLY A 230 -1.38 -11.68 -14.55
CA GLY A 230 0.00 -11.36 -14.92
C GLY A 230 0.89 -12.59 -15.19
N GLU A 231 1.97 -12.37 -15.94
CA GLU A 231 2.75 -13.43 -16.58
C GLU A 231 3.53 -14.31 -15.58
N ASP A 232 3.82 -13.80 -14.38
CA ASP A 232 4.47 -14.56 -13.29
C ASP A 232 3.54 -15.61 -12.64
N ILE A 233 2.25 -15.61 -12.99
CA ILE A 233 1.31 -16.66 -12.62
C ILE A 233 1.37 -17.77 -13.68
N ASP A 234 2.24 -18.75 -13.47
CA ASP A 234 2.44 -19.90 -14.35
C ASP A 234 1.93 -21.23 -13.73
N ASP A 235 2.13 -22.33 -14.46
CA ASP A 235 1.74 -23.67 -14.00
C ASP A 235 2.46 -24.07 -12.71
N ASP A 236 3.74 -23.72 -12.56
CA ASP A 236 4.55 -24.08 -11.41
C ASP A 236 4.05 -23.34 -10.16
N PHE A 237 3.71 -22.07 -10.31
CA PHE A 237 3.09 -21.25 -9.27
C PHE A 237 1.78 -21.86 -8.75
N LEU A 238 0.90 -22.30 -9.65
CA LEU A 238 -0.34 -23.00 -9.27
C LEU A 238 -0.07 -24.35 -8.60
N ASN A 239 0.86 -25.13 -9.14
CA ASN A 239 1.23 -26.43 -8.56
C ASN A 239 1.81 -26.27 -7.16
N GLU A 240 2.62 -25.25 -6.91
CA GLU A 240 3.17 -24.96 -5.58
C GLU A 240 2.07 -24.62 -4.56
N TYR A 241 1.06 -23.83 -4.96
CA TYR A 241 -0.11 -23.59 -4.11
C TYR A 241 -0.93 -24.87 -3.85
N LEU A 242 -1.10 -25.72 -4.86
CA LEU A 242 -1.76 -27.02 -4.72
C LEU A 242 -1.02 -27.91 -3.70
N HIS A 243 0.30 -28.05 -3.87
CA HIS A 243 1.14 -28.88 -3.00
C HIS A 243 1.18 -28.38 -1.55
N LYS A 244 1.04 -27.07 -1.34
CA LYS A 244 0.93 -26.47 0.00
C LYS A 244 -0.49 -26.54 0.59
N GLY A 245 -1.44 -27.18 -0.08
CA GLY A 245 -2.84 -27.31 0.38
C GLY A 245 -3.60 -25.99 0.40
N LYS A 246 -3.14 -24.96 -0.32
CA LYS A 246 -3.72 -23.61 -0.25
C LYS A 246 -4.94 -23.44 -1.15
N LEU A 247 -5.12 -24.33 -2.13
CA LEU A 247 -6.24 -24.29 -3.06
C LEU A 247 -7.49 -25.00 -2.51
N GLU A 248 -7.39 -25.76 -1.41
CA GLU A 248 -8.48 -26.64 -0.93
C GLU A 248 -9.80 -25.92 -0.66
N PHE A 249 -9.76 -24.64 -0.28
CA PHE A 249 -10.94 -23.84 0.06
C PHE A 249 -11.48 -22.99 -1.09
N ILE A 250 -10.80 -22.98 -2.24
CA ILE A 250 -11.19 -22.16 -3.39
C ILE A 250 -12.47 -22.73 -4.00
N LYS A 251 -13.43 -21.85 -4.23
CA LYS A 251 -14.70 -22.09 -4.91
C LYS A 251 -14.75 -21.40 -6.26
N GLU A 252 -14.14 -20.22 -6.38
CA GLU A 252 -14.10 -19.43 -7.61
C GLU A 252 -12.68 -18.96 -7.91
N ILE A 253 -12.24 -19.15 -9.15
CA ILE A 253 -10.95 -18.67 -9.63
C ILE A 253 -11.12 -17.90 -10.93
N SER A 254 -10.49 -16.73 -11.02
CA SER A 254 -10.43 -15.94 -12.25
C SER A 254 -8.98 -15.82 -12.71
N PHE A 255 -8.75 -15.98 -14.01
CA PHE A 255 -7.45 -15.81 -14.66
C PHE A 255 -7.50 -14.73 -15.74
N SER A 256 -6.48 -13.88 -15.80
CA SER A 256 -6.28 -12.93 -16.90
C SER A 256 -4.80 -12.67 -17.11
N GLU A 257 -4.34 -12.66 -18.35
CA GLU A 257 -2.93 -12.41 -18.71
C GLU A 257 -1.91 -13.26 -17.91
N THR A 258 -2.21 -14.54 -17.66
CA THR A 258 -1.34 -15.51 -16.95
C THR A 258 -0.57 -16.46 -17.89
N SER A 259 0.60 -16.93 -17.50
CA SER A 259 1.40 -17.91 -18.28
C SER A 259 0.94 -19.38 -18.15
N ILE A 260 -0.25 -19.61 -17.60
CA ILE A 260 -0.83 -20.95 -17.43
C ILE A 260 -1.17 -21.59 -18.77
N ASN A 261 -0.71 -22.83 -18.98
CA ASN A 261 -1.02 -23.64 -20.15
C ASN A 261 -1.86 -24.88 -19.77
N GLU A 262 -1.97 -25.83 -20.70
CA GLU A 262 -2.71 -27.09 -20.53
C GLU A 262 -2.43 -27.79 -19.19
N LYS A 263 -1.17 -27.79 -18.73
CA LYS A 263 -0.77 -28.44 -17.47
C LYS A 263 -1.31 -27.71 -16.24
N GLY A 264 -1.28 -26.38 -16.21
CA GLY A 264 -1.85 -25.63 -15.09
C GLY A 264 -3.37 -25.79 -15.02
N TYR A 265 -4.05 -26.05 -16.13
CA TYR A 265 -5.48 -26.39 -16.07
C TYR A 265 -5.75 -27.78 -15.48
N GLU A 266 -4.81 -28.73 -15.56
CA GLU A 266 -4.92 -30.00 -14.82
C GLU A 266 -4.87 -29.78 -13.31
N VAL A 267 -4.29 -28.68 -12.82
CA VAL A 267 -4.32 -28.29 -11.41
C VAL A 267 -5.75 -27.95 -10.98
N LEU A 268 -6.53 -27.27 -11.84
CA LEU A 268 -7.91 -26.89 -11.52
C LEU A 268 -8.79 -28.12 -11.24
N LEU A 269 -8.58 -29.20 -11.98
CA LEU A 269 -9.29 -30.47 -11.80
C LEU A 269 -9.00 -31.16 -10.45
N LYS A 270 -7.93 -30.73 -9.76
CA LYS A 270 -7.52 -31.26 -8.46
C LYS A 270 -8.03 -30.41 -7.29
N ILE A 271 -8.71 -29.29 -7.57
CA ILE A 271 -9.25 -28.41 -6.53
C ILE A 271 -10.63 -28.93 -6.09
N PRO A 272 -10.77 -29.47 -4.86
CA PRO A 272 -11.94 -30.26 -4.47
C PRO A 272 -13.24 -29.47 -4.36
N ASN A 273 -13.15 -28.17 -4.07
CA ASN A 273 -14.31 -27.30 -3.83
C ASN A 273 -14.58 -26.31 -4.97
N LEU A 274 -13.85 -26.43 -6.09
CA LEU A 274 -13.96 -25.51 -7.21
C LEU A 274 -15.32 -25.64 -7.87
N ARG A 275 -16.02 -24.51 -8.06
CA ARG A 275 -17.35 -24.44 -8.66
C ARG A 275 -17.38 -23.55 -9.88
N LYS A 276 -16.45 -22.60 -9.98
CA LYS A 276 -16.46 -21.61 -11.05
C LYS A 276 -15.05 -21.21 -11.46
N VAL A 277 -14.85 -21.16 -12.76
CA VAL A 277 -13.62 -20.70 -13.42
C VAL A 277 -14.00 -19.60 -14.41
N HIS A 278 -13.39 -18.43 -14.27
CA HIS A 278 -13.48 -17.36 -15.25
C HIS A 278 -12.11 -17.14 -15.89
N MET A 279 -12.04 -17.07 -17.21
CA MET A 279 -10.82 -16.69 -17.89
C MET A 279 -11.08 -15.56 -18.87
N ARG A 280 -10.18 -14.58 -18.85
CA ARG A 280 -10.17 -13.43 -19.72
C ARG A 280 -8.90 -13.44 -20.55
N GLY A 281 -9.03 -13.19 -21.85
CA GLY A 281 -7.88 -13.13 -22.77
C GLY A 281 -7.31 -14.48 -23.24
N TYR A 282 -7.76 -15.61 -22.66
CA TYR A 282 -7.31 -16.95 -23.06
C TYR A 282 -8.34 -17.74 -23.84
N ARG A 283 -7.83 -18.60 -24.74
CA ARG A 283 -8.58 -19.73 -25.28
C ARG A 283 -8.15 -20.99 -24.56
N LEU A 284 -9.01 -21.52 -23.71
CA LEU A 284 -8.85 -22.90 -23.24
C LEU A 284 -8.98 -23.87 -24.41
N PRO A 285 -8.22 -24.98 -24.40
CA PRO A 285 -8.56 -26.12 -25.22
C PRO A 285 -9.99 -26.57 -24.88
N PHE A 286 -10.84 -26.78 -25.90
CA PHE A 286 -12.22 -27.21 -25.69
C PHE A 286 -12.34 -28.44 -24.80
N LYS A 287 -11.39 -29.38 -24.94
CA LYS A 287 -11.29 -30.59 -24.10
C LYS A 287 -11.23 -30.27 -22.60
N VAL A 288 -10.50 -29.23 -22.20
CA VAL A 288 -10.40 -28.82 -20.78
C VAL A 288 -11.72 -28.23 -20.30
N ILE A 289 -12.36 -27.39 -21.12
CA ILE A 289 -13.67 -26.80 -20.82
C ILE A 289 -14.71 -27.90 -20.58
N ASP A 290 -14.73 -28.91 -21.45
CA ASP A 290 -15.68 -30.00 -21.38
C ASP A 290 -15.48 -30.82 -20.10
N VAL A 291 -14.23 -31.19 -19.77
CA VAL A 291 -13.91 -31.92 -18.53
C VAL A 291 -14.30 -31.12 -17.27
N LEU A 292 -14.04 -29.81 -17.24
CA LEU A 292 -14.46 -28.95 -16.11
C LEU A 292 -16.00 -28.96 -15.96
N LYS A 293 -16.72 -28.81 -17.08
CA LYS A 293 -18.19 -28.84 -17.08
C LYS A 293 -18.77 -30.20 -16.67
N GLU A 294 -18.14 -31.30 -17.08
CA GLU A 294 -18.52 -32.66 -16.66
C GLU A 294 -18.40 -32.87 -15.14
N GLN A 295 -17.48 -32.16 -14.48
CA GLN A 295 -17.36 -32.13 -13.02
C GLN A 295 -18.33 -31.14 -12.34
N GLY A 296 -19.21 -30.48 -13.11
CA GLY A 296 -20.17 -29.51 -12.58
C GLY A 296 -19.58 -28.12 -12.35
N ILE A 297 -18.41 -27.81 -12.90
CA ILE A 297 -17.75 -26.51 -12.76
C ILE A 297 -18.29 -25.55 -13.83
N GLU A 298 -18.75 -24.38 -13.41
CA GLU A 298 -19.15 -23.29 -14.30
C GLU A 298 -17.90 -22.66 -14.95
N VAL A 299 -17.82 -22.69 -16.28
CA VAL A 299 -16.71 -22.08 -17.01
C VAL A 299 -17.20 -20.87 -17.81
N LYS A 300 -16.62 -19.69 -17.53
CA LYS A 300 -16.82 -18.46 -18.30
C LYS A 300 -15.54 -18.07 -19.04
N THR A 301 -15.70 -17.76 -20.33
CA THR A 301 -14.61 -17.25 -21.17
C THR A 301 -15.04 -15.92 -21.78
N SER A 302 -14.19 -14.91 -21.66
CA SER A 302 -14.39 -13.62 -22.32
C SER A 302 -13.16 -13.28 -23.15
N MET A 303 -13.36 -12.97 -24.44
CA MET A 303 -12.33 -12.33 -25.25
C MET A 303 -12.31 -10.83 -24.94
N VAL A 304 -11.12 -10.26 -24.84
CA VAL A 304 -10.89 -8.82 -24.67
C VAL A 304 -11.10 -8.12 -26.02
#